data_AF-A0A835IH96-F1
#
_entry.id   AF-A0A835IH96-F1
#
_cell.length_a   1.000
_cell.length_b   1.000
_cell.length_c   1.000
_cell.angle_alpha   90.00
_cell.angle_beta   90.00
_cell.angle_gamma   90.00
#
_symmetry.space_group_name_H-M   'P 1'
#
loop_
_entity.id
_entity.type
_entity.pdbx_description
1 polymer ?
#
loop_
_entity_poly.entity_id
_entity_poly.type
_entity_poly.pdbx_seq_one_letter_code
_entity_poly.pdbx_strand_id
1 'polypeptide(L)'
;MEDLCHEAAEDLFVGLLGGLDWSWRVVAGQNPAYDHFPCQYQLFYRRKARASFWYEPGFQVSTLDGKLIWRRRRYQVKRRNIPGTFNLSVLDNGVVTNDFWTVVDVSDDLSWGLFHYRGAAKVAGQSYIGAVLVRPNGEYPDEIEKEKLISTLEKCGIKEWEPYIVDNRSFMSNRLTALVVGGGHAVVVFPYARASLSSRFGLDHQIAEFWP
;
A
#
# COMPACT_ATOMS: atom_id res chain seq x y z
N MET A 1 -28.01 2.97 -1.94
CA MET A 1 -26.63 2.65 -1.54
C MET A 1 -26.78 1.65 -0.42
N GLU A 2 -26.50 0.37 -0.67
CA GLU A 2 -26.39 -0.58 0.45
C GLU A 2 -25.33 -0.04 1.41
N ASP A 3 -25.62 -0.07 2.71
CA ASP A 3 -24.66 0.39 3.71
C ASP A 3 -23.40 -0.48 3.60
N LEU A 4 -22.25 0.16 3.36
CA LEU A 4 -20.96 -0.50 3.27
C LEU A 4 -20.74 -1.30 4.57
N CYS A 5 -20.66 -2.63 4.49
CA CYS A 5 -20.38 -3.46 5.64
C CYS A 5 -18.87 -3.55 5.92
N HIS A 6 -18.48 -4.02 7.10
CA HIS A 6 -17.06 -4.11 7.46
C HIS A 6 -16.29 -5.05 6.53
N GLU A 7 -16.88 -6.20 6.20
CA GLU A 7 -16.27 -7.21 5.36
C GLU A 7 -16.04 -6.67 3.94
N ALA A 8 -17.03 -5.99 3.35
CA ALA A 8 -16.90 -5.33 2.05
C ALA A 8 -15.83 -4.22 2.09
N ALA A 9 -15.79 -3.41 3.15
CA ALA A 9 -14.76 -2.38 3.30
C ALA A 9 -13.33 -2.96 3.39
N GLU A 10 -13.17 -4.12 4.03
CA GLU A 10 -11.90 -4.85 4.04
C GLU A 10 -11.54 -5.36 2.64
N ASP A 11 -12.52 -5.87 1.88
CA ASP A 11 -12.33 -6.31 0.49
C ASP A 11 -11.87 -5.18 -0.43
N LEU A 12 -12.38 -3.95 -0.25
CA LEU A 12 -11.93 -2.79 -1.03
C LEU A 12 -10.42 -2.51 -0.85
N PHE A 13 -9.87 -2.70 0.35
CA PHE A 13 -8.43 -2.59 0.55
C PHE A 13 -7.67 -3.78 -0.04
N VAL A 14 -8.17 -5.01 0.12
CA VAL A 14 -7.55 -6.21 -0.50
C VAL A 14 -7.50 -6.05 -2.02
N GLY A 15 -8.53 -5.44 -2.61
CA GLY A 15 -8.58 -5.07 -4.01
C GLY A 15 -8.39 -6.27 -4.91
N LEU A 16 -7.39 -6.19 -5.79
CA LEU A 16 -7.13 -7.18 -6.83
C LEU A 16 -6.11 -8.26 -6.44
N LEU A 17 -5.71 -8.30 -5.17
CA LEU A 17 -4.73 -9.27 -4.71
C LEU A 17 -5.27 -10.70 -4.87
N GLY A 18 -4.49 -11.55 -5.55
CA GLY A 18 -4.87 -12.91 -5.93
C GLY A 18 -5.26 -13.04 -7.40
N GLY A 19 -5.72 -11.95 -8.04
CA GLY A 19 -5.75 -11.81 -9.49
C GLY A 19 -4.49 -11.13 -10.04
N LEU A 20 -3.90 -10.21 -9.26
CA LEU A 20 -2.63 -9.54 -9.50
C LEU A 20 -1.62 -9.81 -8.38
N ASP A 21 -0.37 -9.41 -8.61
CA ASP A 21 0.74 -9.49 -7.64
C ASP A 21 0.62 -8.44 -6.51
N TRP A 22 -0.37 -7.53 -6.59
CA TRP A 22 -0.63 -6.49 -5.61
C TRP A 22 -2.13 -6.24 -5.40
N SER A 23 -2.48 -5.62 -4.27
CA SER A 23 -3.83 -5.09 -4.06
C SER A 23 -4.07 -3.90 -4.97
N TRP A 24 -3.12 -2.95 -4.97
CA TRP A 24 -3.24 -1.65 -5.59
C TRP A 24 -1.85 -1.10 -5.97
N ARG A 25 -1.72 -0.39 -7.10
CA ARG A 25 -0.57 0.49 -7.37
C ARG A 25 -0.93 1.92 -7.05
N VAL A 26 0.00 2.65 -6.44
CA VAL A 26 -0.19 4.08 -6.17
C VAL A 26 0.12 4.85 -7.46
N VAL A 27 -0.84 5.67 -7.87
CA VAL A 27 -0.78 6.52 -9.06
C VAL A 27 -0.31 7.91 -8.68
N ALA A 28 -0.87 8.45 -7.59
CA ALA A 28 -0.51 9.74 -7.05
C ALA A 28 -0.80 9.77 -5.56
N GLY A 29 -0.09 10.61 -4.82
CA GLY A 29 -0.44 10.87 -3.43
C GLY A 29 -0.03 12.25 -2.94
N GLN A 30 -0.74 12.72 -1.92
CA GLN A 30 -0.68 14.10 -1.48
C GLN A 30 0.53 14.39 -0.59
N ASN A 31 1.03 13.41 0.16
CA ASN A 31 2.13 13.64 1.07
C ASN A 31 3.47 13.32 0.39
N PRO A 32 4.31 14.32 0.08
CA PRO A 32 5.56 14.09 -0.64
C PRO A 32 6.56 13.21 0.14
N ALA A 33 6.46 13.15 1.47
CA ALA A 33 7.38 12.35 2.29
C ALA A 33 7.06 10.86 2.29
N TYR A 34 5.81 10.48 1.98
CA TYR A 34 5.33 9.10 2.12
C TYR A 34 4.76 8.51 0.82
N ASP A 35 4.29 9.35 -0.10
CA ASP A 35 3.53 8.93 -1.27
C ASP A 35 4.28 9.16 -2.60
N HIS A 36 5.38 9.93 -2.60
CA HIS A 36 6.11 10.27 -3.82
C HIS A 36 7.35 9.37 -4.02
N PHE A 37 7.17 8.06 -3.87
CA PHE A 37 8.21 7.07 -4.11
C PHE A 37 7.96 6.30 -5.42
N PRO A 38 8.97 6.12 -6.29
CA PRO A 38 8.81 5.36 -7.52
C PRO A 38 8.32 3.92 -7.30
N CYS A 39 7.53 3.43 -8.26
CA CYS A 39 7.02 2.05 -8.29
C CYS A 39 6.32 1.60 -7.00
N GLN A 40 5.56 2.50 -6.38
CA GLN A 40 4.86 2.20 -5.15
C GLN A 40 3.63 1.31 -5.39
N TYR A 41 3.51 0.25 -4.60
CA TYR A 41 2.35 -0.63 -4.57
C TYR A 41 1.99 -0.98 -3.12
N GLN A 42 0.76 -1.43 -2.95
CA GLN A 42 0.16 -1.77 -1.67
C GLN A 42 -0.26 -3.23 -1.67
N LEU A 43 0.03 -3.92 -0.57
CA LEU A 43 -0.44 -5.27 -0.30
C LEU A 43 -1.31 -5.24 0.95
N PHE A 44 -2.56 -5.65 0.80
CA PHE A 44 -3.47 -5.85 1.91
C PHE A 44 -3.93 -7.30 1.92
N TYR A 45 -3.68 -8.02 3.03
CA TYR A 45 -4.04 -9.44 3.10
C TYR A 45 -4.43 -9.89 4.51
N ARG A 46 -5.50 -10.69 4.56
CA ARG A 46 -6.14 -11.12 5.80
C ARG A 46 -5.24 -12.01 6.65
N ARG A 47 -5.35 -11.86 7.97
CA ARG A 47 -4.73 -12.77 8.94
C ARG A 47 -5.71 -13.88 9.32
N LYS A 48 -5.20 -14.91 9.99
CA LYS A 48 -6.02 -15.98 10.60
C LYS A 48 -7.00 -15.46 11.66
N ALA A 49 -6.66 -14.36 12.33
CA ALA A 49 -7.53 -13.72 13.32
C ALA A 49 -8.56 -12.82 12.62
N ARG A 50 -9.84 -12.95 13.00
CA ARG A 50 -10.94 -12.13 12.46
C ARG A 50 -10.67 -10.64 12.69
N ALA A 51 -11.01 -9.80 11.70
CA ALA A 51 -10.90 -8.33 11.75
C ALA A 51 -9.48 -7.73 11.85
N SER A 52 -8.43 -8.51 11.52
CA SER A 52 -7.08 -7.99 11.35
C SER A 52 -6.47 -8.47 10.04
N PHE A 53 -5.85 -7.55 9.32
CA PHE A 53 -5.09 -7.84 8.11
C PHE A 53 -3.75 -7.12 8.18
N TRP A 54 -2.81 -7.56 7.34
CA TRP A 54 -1.52 -6.90 7.16
C TRP A 54 -1.65 -5.90 6.02
N TYR A 55 -0.97 -4.75 6.19
CA TYR A 55 -0.69 -3.81 5.13
C TYR A 55 0.80 -3.74 4.92
N GLU A 56 1.26 -3.96 3.70
CA GLU A 56 2.67 -3.89 3.34
C GLU A 56 2.87 -3.04 2.08
N PRO A 57 3.22 -1.76 2.21
CA PRO A 57 3.64 -0.97 1.08
C PRO A 57 5.03 -1.40 0.63
N GLY A 58 5.21 -1.56 -0.68
CA GLY A 58 6.50 -1.73 -1.34
C GLY A 58 6.77 -0.56 -2.27
N PHE A 59 7.98 -0.01 -2.24
CA PHE A 59 8.36 1.16 -3.05
C PHE A 59 9.86 1.22 -3.29
N GLN A 60 10.29 1.95 -4.32
CA GLN A 60 11.70 2.23 -4.57
C GLN A 60 12.11 3.58 -3.98
N VAL A 61 13.35 3.67 -3.52
CA VAL A 61 13.98 4.92 -3.08
C VAL A 61 15.24 5.13 -3.89
N SER A 62 15.44 6.36 -4.40
CA SER A 62 16.71 6.75 -5.01
C SER A 62 17.71 7.14 -3.92
N THR A 63 18.89 6.55 -3.96
CA THR A 63 20.03 6.97 -3.15
C THR A 63 20.71 8.20 -3.75
N LEU A 64 21.60 8.83 -2.98
CA LEU A 64 22.39 9.98 -3.45
C LEU A 64 23.30 9.63 -4.64
N ASP A 65 23.73 8.38 -4.77
CA ASP A 65 24.52 7.87 -5.91
C ASP A 65 23.63 7.38 -7.07
N GLY A 66 22.32 7.69 -7.06
CA GLY A 66 21.40 7.42 -8.17
C GLY A 66 20.95 5.96 -8.31
N LYS A 67 21.20 5.11 -7.31
CA LYS A 67 20.72 3.72 -7.29
C LYS A 67 19.29 3.65 -6.77
N LEU A 68 18.48 2.79 -7.38
CA LEU A 68 17.13 2.48 -6.90
C LEU A 68 17.17 1.27 -5.96
N ILE A 69 16.69 1.45 -4.73
CA ILE A 69 16.62 0.39 -3.71
C ILE A 69 15.16 0.17 -3.32
N TRP A 70 14.74 -1.10 -3.32
CA TRP A 70 13.41 -1.48 -2.82
C TRP A 70 13.35 -1.40 -1.30
N ARG A 71 12.28 -0.80 -0.81
CA ARG A 71 11.89 -0.74 0.60
C ARG A 71 10.50 -1.34 0.75
N ARG A 72 10.27 -1.93 1.93
CA ARG A 72 8.99 -2.48 2.33
C ARG A 72 8.80 -2.22 3.81
N ARG A 73 7.58 -1.89 4.20
CA ARG A 73 7.18 -1.78 5.60
C ARG A 73 6.01 -2.72 5.84
N ARG A 74 5.78 -3.08 7.10
CA ARG A 74 4.67 -3.95 7.49
C ARG A 74 3.90 -3.35 8.65
N TYR A 75 2.64 -3.06 8.41
CA TYR A 75 1.71 -2.45 9.35
C TYR A 75 0.65 -3.47 9.73
N GLN A 76 0.34 -3.56 11.02
CA GLN A 76 -0.86 -4.23 11.46
C GLN A 76 -2.06 -3.32 11.15
N VAL A 77 -3.08 -3.87 10.49
CA VAL A 77 -4.36 -3.20 10.26
C VAL A 77 -5.41 -3.74 11.22
N LYS A 78 -6.17 -2.82 11.81
CA LYS A 78 -7.35 -3.11 12.62
C LYS A 78 -8.53 -2.27 12.12
N ARG A 79 -9.64 -2.92 11.79
CA ARG A 79 -10.89 -2.20 11.46
C ARG A 79 -11.41 -1.48 12.69
N ARG A 80 -12.06 -0.33 12.49
CA ARG A 80 -12.78 0.37 13.57
C ARG A 80 -14.26 0.02 13.53
N ASN A 81 -15.06 0.73 14.33
CA ASN A 81 -16.51 0.55 14.46
C ASN A 81 -17.31 1.13 13.28
N ILE A 82 -16.73 2.01 12.48
CA ILE A 82 -17.36 2.54 11.27
C ILE A 82 -16.76 1.79 10.07
N PRO A 83 -17.57 1.13 9.23
CA PRO A 83 -17.10 0.52 7.98
C PRO A 83 -16.33 1.52 7.11
N GLY A 84 -15.29 1.05 6.44
CA GLY A 84 -14.39 1.92 5.66
C GLY A 84 -13.32 2.63 6.49
N THR A 85 -13.30 2.51 7.83
CA THR A 85 -12.30 3.17 8.69
C THR A 85 -11.41 2.18 9.45
N PHE A 86 -10.11 2.50 9.52
CA PHE A 86 -9.07 1.57 9.96
C PHE A 86 -7.95 2.29 10.72
N ASN A 87 -7.28 1.55 11.61
CA ASN A 87 -6.03 1.97 12.22
C ASN A 87 -4.90 1.09 11.71
N LEU A 88 -3.86 1.74 11.19
CA LEU A 88 -2.62 1.12 10.73
C LEU A 88 -1.53 1.43 11.74
N SER A 89 -0.90 0.39 12.28
CA SER A 89 0.15 0.55 13.28
C SER A 89 1.42 -0.18 12.85
N VAL A 90 2.55 0.50 12.91
CA VAL A 90 3.88 -0.10 12.77
C VAL A 90 4.73 0.26 13.98
N LEU A 91 5.57 -0.67 14.40
CA LEU A 91 6.64 -0.42 15.35
C LEU A 91 7.92 -0.29 14.54
N ASP A 92 8.51 0.90 14.54
CA ASP A 92 9.74 1.22 13.83
C ASP A 92 10.69 1.88 14.83
N ASN A 93 11.87 1.30 15.06
CA ASN A 93 12.90 1.81 16.00
C ASN A 93 12.37 2.15 17.40
N GLY A 94 11.45 1.34 17.94
CA GLY A 94 10.85 1.58 19.25
C GLY A 94 9.74 2.65 19.28
N VAL A 95 9.44 3.27 18.14
CA VAL A 95 8.36 4.23 17.98
C VAL A 95 7.16 3.56 17.31
N VAL A 96 6.02 3.59 18.00
CA VAL A 96 4.75 3.15 17.39
C VAL A 96 4.14 4.34 16.66
N THR A 97 4.04 4.25 15.33
CA THR A 97 3.18 5.15 14.57
C THR A 97 1.79 4.52 14.45
N ASN A 98 0.77 5.36 14.53
CA ASN A 98 -0.63 4.95 14.39
C ASN A 98 -1.29 5.90 13.41
N ASP A 99 -1.70 5.36 12.29
CA ASP A 99 -2.31 6.12 11.20
C ASP A 99 -3.77 5.70 11.07
N PHE A 100 -4.65 6.69 11.04
CA PHE A 100 -6.06 6.50 10.79
C PHE A 100 -6.32 6.58 9.29
N TRP A 101 -6.83 5.50 8.70
CA TRP A 101 -7.11 5.40 7.27
C TRP A 101 -8.60 5.27 7.01
N THR A 102 -9.05 5.81 5.89
CA THR A 102 -10.44 5.79 5.43
C THR A 102 -10.48 5.48 3.95
N VAL A 103 -11.35 4.54 3.57
CA VAL A 103 -11.75 4.34 2.18
C VAL A 103 -12.70 5.46 1.80
N VAL A 104 -12.31 6.33 0.88
CA VAL A 104 -13.09 7.51 0.50
C VAL A 104 -14.07 7.15 -0.60
N ASP A 105 -13.56 6.51 -1.64
CA ASP A 105 -14.34 5.98 -2.77
C ASP A 105 -13.49 4.94 -3.50
N VAL A 106 -14.16 3.97 -4.09
CA VAL A 106 -13.57 2.96 -4.98
C VAL A 106 -14.58 2.73 -6.08
N SER A 107 -14.12 2.66 -7.32
CA SER A 107 -15.02 2.35 -8.43
C SER A 107 -15.60 0.93 -8.29
N ASP A 108 -16.84 0.73 -8.72
CA ASP A 108 -17.53 -0.55 -8.56
C ASP A 108 -16.82 -1.71 -9.28
N ASP A 109 -16.03 -1.41 -10.31
CA ASP A 109 -15.22 -2.34 -11.08
C ASP A 109 -13.76 -2.44 -10.61
N LEU A 110 -13.40 -1.77 -9.52
CA LEU A 110 -12.04 -1.68 -8.96
C LEU A 110 -10.99 -1.10 -9.94
N SER A 111 -11.42 -0.36 -10.96
CA SER A 111 -10.54 0.35 -11.88
C SER A 111 -9.76 1.49 -11.21
N TRP A 112 -10.25 2.05 -10.09
CA TRP A 112 -9.50 2.94 -9.21
C TRP A 112 -10.05 2.96 -7.77
N GLY A 113 -9.22 3.47 -6.85
CA GLY A 113 -9.62 3.76 -5.46
C GLY A 113 -8.94 5.01 -4.93
N LEU A 114 -9.57 5.69 -3.98
CA LEU A 114 -8.99 6.79 -3.22
C LEU A 114 -9.05 6.47 -1.73
N PHE A 115 -7.88 6.47 -1.10
CA PHE A 115 -7.74 6.25 0.34
C PHE A 115 -7.16 7.49 0.98
N HIS A 116 -7.76 7.93 2.08
CA HIS A 116 -7.31 9.09 2.83
C HIS A 116 -6.81 8.67 4.21
N TYR A 117 -5.74 9.30 4.68
CA TYR A 117 -5.13 8.96 5.94
C TYR A 117 -4.72 10.19 6.75
N ARG A 118 -4.64 9.98 8.06
CA ARG A 118 -4.15 10.95 9.04
C ARG A 118 -3.26 10.21 10.03
N GLY A 119 -2.00 10.59 10.10
CA GLY A 119 -1.03 9.99 11.01
C GLY A 119 -0.46 11.01 11.99
N ALA A 120 0.16 10.50 13.04
CA ALA A 120 0.95 11.31 13.96
C ALA A 120 2.23 10.57 14.34
N ALA A 121 3.37 11.18 14.00
CA ALA A 121 4.66 10.80 14.52
C ALA A 121 4.86 11.52 15.86
N LYS A 122 4.25 10.99 16.94
CA LYS A 122 4.23 11.63 18.26
C LYS A 122 5.63 12.01 18.77
N VAL A 123 6.63 11.17 18.52
CA VAL A 123 8.03 11.41 18.93
C VAL A 123 8.66 12.59 18.18
N ALA A 124 8.27 12.82 16.93
CA ALA A 124 8.72 13.97 16.14
C ALA A 124 7.84 15.21 16.34
N GLY A 125 6.77 15.13 17.15
CA GLY A 125 5.83 16.23 17.37
C GLY A 125 5.05 16.65 16.11
N GLN A 126 4.94 15.77 15.11
CA GLN A 126 4.31 16.08 13.82
C GLN A 126 3.08 15.22 13.58
N SER A 127 2.02 15.85 13.10
CA SER A 127 0.91 15.19 12.43
C SER A 127 1.04 15.37 10.93
N TYR A 128 0.44 14.45 10.19
CA TYR A 128 0.38 14.53 8.75
C TYR A 128 -0.96 13.99 8.26
N ILE A 129 -1.38 14.54 7.13
CA ILE A 129 -2.56 14.09 6.40
C ILE A 129 -2.12 13.76 4.98
N GLY A 130 -2.89 12.93 4.31
CA GLY A 130 -2.66 12.63 2.90
C GLY A 130 -3.79 11.81 2.31
N ALA A 131 -3.73 11.68 0.99
CA ALA A 131 -4.55 10.73 0.27
C ALA A 131 -3.71 10.09 -0.84
N VAL A 132 -4.01 8.85 -1.14
CA VAL A 132 -3.39 8.08 -2.22
C VAL A 132 -4.47 7.65 -3.20
N LEU A 133 -4.26 8.03 -4.47
CA LEU A 133 -5.01 7.52 -5.61
C LEU A 133 -4.35 6.24 -6.07
N VAL A 134 -5.14 5.19 -6.23
CA VAL A 134 -4.66 3.88 -6.63
C VAL A 134 -5.39 3.35 -7.86
N ARG A 135 -4.67 2.56 -8.66
CA ARG A 135 -5.20 1.81 -9.81
C ARG A 135 -4.51 0.46 -9.97
N PRO A 136 -5.10 -0.48 -10.72
CA PRO A 136 -4.49 -1.78 -11.00
C PRO A 136 -3.18 -1.66 -11.79
N ASN A 137 -3.18 -0.81 -12.83
CA ASN A 137 -2.06 -0.62 -13.75
C ASN A 137 -1.06 0.45 -13.29
N GLY A 138 -1.43 1.32 -12.34
CA GLY A 138 -0.59 2.42 -11.85
C GLY A 138 -0.53 3.62 -12.80
N GLU A 139 -1.46 3.72 -13.75
CA GLU A 139 -1.59 4.85 -14.67
C GLU A 139 -2.63 5.85 -14.13
N TYR A 140 -2.56 7.12 -14.54
CA TYR A 140 -3.55 8.11 -14.14
C TYR A 140 -4.93 7.79 -14.78
N PRO A 141 -6.06 8.05 -14.11
CA PRO A 141 -7.40 7.85 -14.70
C PRO A 141 -7.60 8.64 -15.99
N ASP A 142 -8.40 8.08 -16.89
CA ASP A 142 -8.79 8.74 -18.13
C ASP A 142 -9.74 9.92 -17.83
N GLU A 143 -9.86 10.87 -18.77
CA GLU A 143 -10.69 12.07 -18.61
C GLU A 143 -12.15 11.77 -18.26
N ILE A 144 -12.66 10.58 -18.62
CA ILE A 144 -14.03 10.13 -18.34
C ILE A 144 -14.30 10.01 -16.83
N GLU A 145 -13.30 9.62 -16.04
CA GLU A 145 -13.44 9.42 -14.58
C GLU A 145 -12.98 10.64 -13.77
N LYS A 146 -12.45 11.66 -14.46
CA LYS A 146 -11.77 12.80 -13.84
C LYS A 146 -12.71 13.65 -13.00
N GLU A 147 -13.93 13.93 -13.47
CA GLU A 147 -14.90 14.71 -12.69
C GLU A 147 -15.25 14.02 -11.36
N LYS A 148 -15.45 12.70 -11.39
CA LYS A 148 -15.71 11.91 -10.19
C LYS A 148 -14.49 11.93 -9.26
N LEU A 149 -13.29 11.73 -9.79
CA LEU A 149 -12.05 11.81 -9.02
C LEU A 149 -11.88 13.16 -8.33
N ILE A 150 -12.04 14.27 -9.06
CA ILE A 150 -11.95 15.63 -8.51
C ILE A 150 -12.94 15.80 -7.36
N SER A 151 -14.21 15.45 -7.58
CA SER A 151 -15.25 15.55 -6.55
C SER A 151 -14.91 14.72 -5.30
N THR A 152 -14.24 13.59 -5.47
CA THR A 152 -13.83 12.71 -4.36
C THR A 152 -12.60 13.25 -3.64
N LEU A 153 -11.62 13.82 -4.35
CA LEU A 153 -10.49 14.53 -3.74
C LEU A 153 -10.96 15.73 -2.91
N GLU A 154 -11.97 16.46 -3.38
CA GLU A 154 -12.55 17.58 -2.64
C GLU A 154 -13.20 17.14 -1.32
N LYS A 155 -13.75 15.93 -1.23
CA LYS A 155 -14.22 15.36 0.06
C LYS A 155 -13.08 15.18 1.06
N CYS A 156 -11.85 15.02 0.59
CA CYS A 156 -10.64 14.99 1.41
C CYS A 156 -10.07 16.39 1.72
N GLY A 157 -10.63 17.44 1.13
CA GLY A 157 -10.06 18.79 1.17
C GLY A 157 -8.80 18.95 0.33
N ILE A 158 -8.63 18.10 -0.69
CA ILE A 158 -7.44 18.06 -1.56
C ILE A 158 -7.84 18.56 -2.95
N LYS A 159 -7.00 19.41 -3.55
CA LYS A 159 -7.18 19.90 -4.93
C LYS A 159 -6.48 18.99 -5.94
N GLU A 160 -6.97 18.96 -7.18
CA GLU A 160 -6.48 18.03 -8.21
C GLU A 160 -4.98 18.17 -8.54
N TRP A 161 -4.41 19.35 -8.32
CA TRP A 161 -2.99 19.66 -8.59
C TRP A 161 -2.07 19.44 -7.37
N GLU A 162 -2.62 19.06 -6.22
CA GLU A 162 -1.84 18.84 -4.99
C GLU A 162 -1.18 17.45 -4.91
N PRO A 163 -1.77 16.35 -5.42
CA PRO A 163 -1.13 15.05 -5.44
C PRO A 163 0.10 15.00 -6.35
N TYR A 164 1.19 14.44 -5.83
CA TYR A 164 2.40 14.12 -6.60
C TYR A 164 2.19 12.82 -7.37
N ILE A 165 2.45 12.84 -8.67
CA ILE A 165 2.35 11.65 -9.52
C ILE A 165 3.52 10.71 -9.22
N VAL A 166 3.21 9.43 -9.02
CA VAL A 166 4.20 8.38 -8.80
C VAL A 166 4.77 7.90 -10.12
N ASP A 167 6.10 7.89 -10.24
CA ASP A 167 6.76 7.28 -11.40
C ASP A 167 6.70 5.75 -11.31
N ASN A 168 5.85 5.16 -12.16
CA ASN A 168 5.57 3.74 -12.21
C ASN A 168 6.28 2.99 -13.36
N ARG A 169 7.19 3.66 -14.10
CA ARG A 169 7.82 3.14 -15.32
C ARG A 169 8.95 2.12 -15.08
N SER A 170 9.67 2.23 -13.96
CA SER A 170 10.86 1.39 -13.68
C SER A 170 10.54 -0.05 -13.25
N PHE A 171 9.26 -0.41 -13.11
CA PHE A 171 8.81 -1.72 -12.61
C PHE A 171 9.22 -2.90 -13.50
N MET A 172 9.47 -2.65 -14.80
CA MET A 172 9.77 -3.69 -15.79
C MET A 172 11.20 -4.27 -15.72
N SER A 173 12.15 -3.62 -15.01
CA SER A 173 13.58 -4.00 -15.15
C SER A 173 14.06 -5.16 -14.26
N ASN A 174 13.25 -5.67 -13.31
CA ASN A 174 13.74 -6.66 -12.33
C ASN A 174 12.85 -7.91 -12.17
N ARG A 175 12.12 -8.31 -13.21
CA ARG A 175 11.53 -9.67 -13.30
C ARG A 175 12.62 -10.71 -13.58
N LEU A 176 13.56 -10.93 -12.65
CA LEU A 176 14.41 -12.12 -12.67
C LEU A 176 13.70 -13.23 -11.87
N THR A 177 12.97 -14.06 -12.59
CA THR A 177 12.44 -15.35 -12.14
C THR A 177 13.61 -16.32 -11.97
N ALA A 178 13.97 -16.65 -10.72
CA ALA A 178 14.83 -17.80 -10.46
C ALA A 178 13.93 -19.05 -10.36
N LEU A 179 13.88 -19.84 -11.45
CA LEU A 179 13.31 -21.18 -11.43
C LEU A 179 14.38 -22.13 -10.88
N VAL A 180 14.26 -22.52 -9.61
CA VAL A 180 15.07 -23.63 -9.06
C VAL A 180 14.26 -24.92 -9.24
N VAL A 181 14.68 -25.76 -10.18
CA VAL A 181 14.11 -27.11 -10.36
C VAL A 181 14.91 -28.08 -9.50
N GLY A 182 14.29 -28.57 -8.43
CA GLY A 182 14.82 -29.67 -7.61
C GLY A 182 13.69 -30.43 -6.92
N GLY A 183 13.44 -31.66 -7.37
CA GLY A 183 12.57 -32.62 -6.67
C GLY A 183 11.08 -32.33 -6.69
N GLY A 184 10.41 -32.53 -7.83
CA GLY A 184 8.97 -32.83 -7.92
C GLY A 184 7.96 -31.74 -7.53
N HIS A 185 8.38 -30.58 -7.03
CA HIS A 185 7.49 -29.47 -6.69
C HIS A 185 7.97 -28.16 -7.32
N ALA A 186 7.11 -27.50 -8.09
CA ALA A 186 7.35 -26.14 -8.54
C ALA A 186 7.05 -25.17 -7.40
N VAL A 187 8.07 -24.49 -6.89
CA VAL A 187 7.92 -23.36 -5.97
C VAL A 187 8.08 -22.09 -6.79
N VAL A 188 7.00 -21.34 -6.97
CA VAL A 188 7.08 -19.99 -7.54
C VAL A 188 7.67 -19.07 -6.47
N VAL A 189 8.98 -18.80 -6.57
CA VAL A 189 9.65 -17.82 -5.72
C VAL A 189 9.56 -16.47 -6.43
N PHE A 190 8.61 -15.65 -6.01
CA PHE A 190 8.69 -14.22 -6.28
C PHE A 190 9.83 -13.66 -5.44
N PRO A 191 10.85 -12.99 -6.02
CA PRO A 191 11.98 -12.47 -5.25
C PRO A 191 11.54 -11.50 -4.13
N TYR A 192 10.31 -10.98 -4.20
CA TYR A 192 9.77 -10.04 -3.22
C TYR A 192 8.37 -10.38 -2.69
N ALA A 193 7.80 -11.55 -2.99
CA ALA A 193 6.56 -12.02 -2.34
C ALA A 193 6.79 -13.33 -1.58
N ARG A 194 7.49 -13.25 -0.45
CA ARG A 194 7.29 -14.23 0.64
C ARG A 194 6.25 -13.68 1.60
N ALA A 195 4.98 -13.88 1.27
CA ALA A 195 3.98 -14.03 2.33
C ALA A 195 4.35 -15.31 3.08
N SER A 196 4.79 -15.19 4.33
CA SER A 196 5.27 -16.32 5.12
C SER A 196 4.13 -17.30 5.41
N LEU A 197 4.06 -18.38 4.64
CA LEU A 197 3.55 -19.67 5.09
C LEU A 197 4.74 -20.58 5.37
N SER A 198 5.41 -20.38 6.51
CA SER A 198 6.27 -21.43 7.07
C SER A 198 6.26 -21.34 8.60
N SER A 199 5.45 -22.21 9.21
CA SER A 199 5.79 -22.76 10.51
C SER A 199 7.02 -23.67 10.33
N ARG A 200 7.92 -23.60 11.30
CA ARG A 200 9.13 -24.42 11.49
C ARG A 200 10.36 -23.93 10.72
N PHE A 201 11.47 -23.90 11.48
CA PHE A 201 12.83 -23.52 11.12
C PHE A 201 13.10 -22.01 11.18
N GLY A 202 13.49 -21.58 12.38
CA GLY A 202 13.98 -20.24 12.65
C GLY A 202 15.25 -19.95 11.87
N LEU A 203 15.27 -18.77 11.25
CA LEU A 203 16.44 -18.09 10.74
C LEU A 203 16.14 -16.60 10.87
N ASP A 204 16.83 -15.95 11.81
CA ASP A 204 16.86 -14.50 11.97
C ASP A 204 17.56 -13.88 10.76
N HIS A 205 16.94 -12.87 10.15
CA HIS A 205 17.61 -12.01 9.18
C HIS A 205 17.40 -10.55 9.54
N GLN A 206 18.53 -9.90 9.82
CA GLN A 206 18.69 -8.49 10.12
C GLN A 206 18.16 -7.63 8.98
N ILE A 207 17.28 -6.70 9.32
CA ILE A 207 16.89 -5.58 8.45
C ILE A 207 17.93 -4.48 8.70
N ALA A 208 18.67 -4.11 7.65
CA ALA A 208 19.55 -2.95 7.70
C ALA A 208 18.71 -1.66 7.71
N GLU A 209 18.62 -1.06 8.88
CA GLU A 209 18.09 0.28 9.13
C GLU A 209 19.12 1.32 8.68
N PHE A 210 18.72 2.24 7.80
CA PHE A 210 19.43 3.50 7.57
C PHE A 210 18.42 4.58 7.15
N TRP A 211 18.28 5.59 8.00
CA TRP A 211 18.13 7.02 7.65
C TRP A 211 18.81 7.82 8.80
N PRO A 212 19.25 9.07 8.59
CA PRO A 212 20.19 9.80 9.43
C PRO A 212 19.66 10.15 10.83
#